data_AF-A0A0L0HRU9-F1
#
_entry.id   AF-A0A0L0HRU9-F1
#
_cell.length_a   1.000
_cell.length_b   1.000
_cell.length_c   1.000
_cell.angle_alpha   90.00
_cell.angle_beta   90.00
_cell.angle_gamma   90.00
#
_symmetry.space_group_name_H-M   'P 1'
#
loop_
_entity.id
_entity.type
_entity.pdbx_description
1 polymer ?
#
loop_
_entity_poly.entity_id
_entity_poly.type
_entity_poly.pdbx_seq_one_letter_code
_entity_poly.pdbx_strand_id
1 'polypeptide(L)'
;MGNWCSACFGDSRSESSDNFDQHPTERSRLLGADIVSQNEEPTPHNYHALSQLREQETLKRIVQRTADNLIDISSTRMLDRIQDEHAAQRAHEYSALVKECQPQLAKFTQKNTARIPSVEEAKDKIPRLLATGTIKREDIDQISDIMEQVKTAVHEMRVQQVGDIVVPMVVSV
;
A
#
# COMPACT_ATOMS: atom_id res chain seq x y z
N MET A 1 -17.51 -12.68 27.90
CA MET A 1 -16.48 -11.81 27.30
C MET A 1 -16.84 -11.61 25.83
N GLY A 2 -17.02 -10.35 25.41
CA GLY A 2 -17.28 -9.98 24.02
C GLY A 2 -18.55 -9.13 23.86
N ASN A 3 -18.47 -7.82 24.18
CA ASN A 3 -19.47 -6.86 23.74
C ASN A 3 -19.06 -6.33 22.36
N TRP A 4 -19.90 -6.56 21.35
CA TRP A 4 -19.92 -5.80 20.12
C TRP A 4 -20.95 -4.67 20.28
N CYS A 5 -20.51 -3.42 20.19
CA CYS A 5 -21.42 -2.28 20.16
C CYS A 5 -21.73 -1.94 18.70
N SER A 6 -22.96 -2.24 18.31
CA SER A 6 -23.63 -1.77 17.10
C SER A 6 -24.40 -0.51 17.47
N ALA A 7 -24.07 0.62 16.84
CA ALA A 7 -24.95 1.79 16.79
C ALA A 7 -24.50 2.73 15.66
N CYS A 8 -25.03 2.51 14.47
CA CYS A 8 -25.11 3.51 13.40
C CYS A 8 -26.58 3.67 13.02
N PHE A 9 -27.35 4.51 13.73
CA PHE A 9 -28.59 5.13 13.22
C PHE A 9 -28.99 6.30 14.14
N GLY A 10 -29.33 7.42 13.54
CA GLY A 10 -29.85 8.65 14.17
C GLY A 10 -29.80 9.75 13.11
N ASP A 11 -30.71 9.71 12.14
CA ASP A 11 -32.09 10.26 12.17
C ASP A 11 -32.13 11.77 12.46
N SER A 12 -32.66 12.49 11.47
CA SER A 12 -32.64 13.94 11.34
C SER A 12 -33.96 14.51 11.83
N ARG A 13 -34.00 15.14 13.00
CA ARG A 13 -35.06 16.11 13.30
C ARG A 13 -34.63 17.11 14.38
N SER A 14 -34.55 18.36 13.93
CA SER A 14 -34.20 19.56 14.67
C SER A 14 -35.38 20.09 15.49
N GLU A 15 -35.21 20.17 16.81
CA GLU A 15 -35.89 21.14 17.66
C GLU A 15 -34.84 21.88 18.50
N SER A 16 -34.94 23.21 18.46
CA SER A 16 -34.01 24.22 18.94
C SER A 16 -33.92 24.30 20.46
N SER A 17 -32.69 24.34 21.00
CA SER A 17 -32.34 25.19 22.15
C SER A 17 -30.82 25.27 22.26
N ASP A 18 -30.32 26.48 22.40
CA ASP A 18 -28.91 26.86 22.47
C ASP A 18 -28.07 25.97 23.39
N ASN A 19 -27.00 25.39 22.84
CA ASN A 19 -25.85 24.96 23.64
C ASN A 19 -24.60 25.25 22.82
N PHE A 20 -23.96 26.39 23.13
CA PHE A 20 -22.74 26.83 22.49
C PHE A 20 -21.66 25.76 22.59
N ASP A 21 -21.17 25.32 21.42
CA ASP A 21 -20.01 24.46 21.25
C ASP A 21 -18.81 24.99 22.06
N GLN A 22 -18.51 24.32 23.18
CA GLN A 22 -17.19 24.40 23.82
C GLN A 22 -16.21 23.51 23.05
N HIS A 23 -16.01 23.82 21.77
CA HIS A 23 -14.85 23.33 21.04
C HIS A 23 -13.64 24.19 21.43
N PRO A 24 -12.54 23.60 21.93
CA PRO A 24 -11.33 24.37 22.19
C PRO A 24 -10.84 24.95 20.86
N THR A 25 -10.71 26.28 20.81
CA THR A 25 -10.16 27.01 19.66
C THR A 25 -8.86 26.37 19.18
N GLU A 26 -8.62 26.33 17.87
CA GLU A 26 -7.40 25.77 17.25
C GLU A 26 -6.10 26.31 17.89
N ARG A 27 -6.15 27.52 18.44
CA ARG A 27 -5.07 28.15 19.22
C ARG A 27 -4.65 27.34 20.45
N SER A 28 -5.57 26.64 21.11
CA SER A 28 -5.31 25.77 22.26
C SER A 28 -4.75 24.40 21.86
N ARG A 29 -4.85 24.01 20.58
CA ARG A 29 -4.35 22.73 20.07
C ARG A 29 -2.87 22.78 19.70
N LEU A 30 -2.34 23.98 19.46
CA LEU A 30 -0.93 24.23 19.11
C LEU A 30 -0.02 24.46 20.33
N LEU A 31 -0.61 24.70 21.50
CA LEU A 31 0.10 24.78 22.76
C LEU A 31 -0.18 23.48 23.51
N GLY A 32 0.81 22.57 23.55
CA GLY A 32 0.69 21.31 24.29
C GLY A 32 0.19 21.57 25.72
N ALA A 33 -0.79 20.78 26.15
CA ALA A 33 -1.48 20.93 27.44
C ALA A 33 -0.54 20.82 28.67
N ASP A 34 0.73 20.50 28.48
CA ASP A 34 1.71 20.24 29.53
C ASP A 34 2.47 21.49 30.01
N ILE A 35 2.16 22.70 29.53
CA ILE A 35 2.93 23.92 29.85
C ILE A 35 2.34 24.73 31.02
N VAL A 36 1.14 24.41 31.53
CA VAL A 36 0.43 25.26 32.51
C VAL A 36 0.65 24.85 33.98
N SER A 37 1.75 24.17 34.32
CA SER A 37 2.11 23.96 35.72
C SER A 37 3.60 23.76 35.90
N GLN A 38 4.34 24.86 35.95
CA GLN A 38 5.22 25.21 37.07
C GLN A 38 5.90 26.57 36.82
N ASN A 39 5.78 27.44 37.82
CA ASN A 39 6.40 28.75 37.89
C ASN A 39 7.93 28.62 37.91
N GLU A 40 8.59 28.83 36.77
CA GLU A 40 9.90 29.49 36.70
C GLU A 40 9.90 30.33 35.42
N GLU A 41 10.04 31.66 35.58
CA GLU A 41 10.10 32.61 34.48
C GLU A 41 11.37 32.33 33.65
N PRO A 42 11.27 31.90 32.37
CA PRO A 42 12.46 31.70 31.56
C PRO A 42 12.87 33.09 31.04
N THR A 43 14.09 33.50 31.39
CA THR A 43 14.69 34.73 30.86
C THR A 43 14.52 34.81 29.33
N PRO A 44 14.18 35.99 28.77
CA PRO A 44 13.82 36.17 27.35
C PRO A 44 14.95 35.80 26.36
N HIS A 45 16.16 35.52 26.84
CA HIS A 45 17.31 35.12 26.03
C HIS A 45 17.31 33.63 25.65
N ASN A 46 16.58 32.76 26.35
CA ASN A 46 16.61 31.31 26.11
C ASN A 46 15.61 30.82 25.05
N TYR A 47 14.54 31.59 24.81
CA TYR A 47 13.52 31.27 23.80
C TYR A 47 14.08 31.30 22.37
N HIS A 48 15.00 32.21 22.09
CA HIS A 48 15.61 32.36 20.77
C HIS A 48 16.51 31.17 20.43
N ALA A 49 17.33 30.72 21.38
CA ALA A 49 18.19 29.55 21.19
C ALA A 49 17.38 28.25 21.01
N LEU A 50 16.29 28.06 21.78
CA LEU A 50 15.38 26.93 21.62
C LEU A 50 14.61 26.97 20.29
N SER A 51 14.21 28.17 19.83
CA SER A 51 13.58 28.38 18.53
C SER A 51 14.52 28.01 17.37
N GLN A 52 15.77 28.46 17.44
CA GLN A 52 16.80 28.13 16.45
C GLN A 52 17.10 26.63 16.39
N LEU A 53 17.13 25.94 17.54
CA LEU A 53 17.34 24.49 17.57
C LEU A 53 16.20 23.73 16.88
N ARG A 54 14.95 24.13 17.11
CA ARG A 54 13.76 23.53 16.46
C ARG A 54 13.75 23.81 14.95
N GLU A 55 14.12 25.02 14.55
CA GLU A 55 14.26 25.38 13.14
C GLU A 55 15.33 24.52 12.46
N GLN A 56 16.48 24.35 13.10
CA GLN A 56 17.56 23.50 12.60
C GLN A 56 17.14 22.03 12.45
N GLU A 57 16.42 21.47 13.41
CA GLU A 57 15.89 20.10 13.31
C GLU A 57 14.91 19.96 12.15
N THR A 58 14.06 20.97 11.95
CA THR A 58 13.10 21.01 10.84
C THR A 58 13.82 21.07 9.49
N LEU A 59 14.83 21.92 9.37
CA LEU A 59 15.68 22.02 8.17
C LEU A 59 16.41 20.70 7.90
N LYS A 60 16.95 20.04 8.93
CA LYS A 60 17.59 18.72 8.79
C LYS A 60 16.60 17.68 8.25
N ARG A 61 15.36 17.67 8.73
CA ARG A 61 14.30 16.77 8.24
C ARG A 61 13.95 17.06 6.78
N ILE A 62 13.89 18.34 6.39
CA ILE A 62 13.64 18.73 5.00
C ILE A 62 14.77 18.27 4.09
N VAL A 63 16.03 18.52 4.48
CA VAL A 63 17.21 18.10 3.72
C VAL A 63 17.24 16.58 3.57
N GLN A 64 17.01 15.84 4.66
CA GLN A 64 16.96 14.37 4.63
C GLN A 64 15.88 13.87 3.69
N ARG A 65 14.63 14.34 3.83
CA ARG A 65 13.52 13.96 2.95
C ARG A 65 13.79 14.32 1.49
N THR A 66 14.46 15.45 1.25
CA THR A 66 14.83 15.87 -0.10
C THR A 66 15.88 14.93 -0.68
N ALA A 67 16.93 14.62 0.08
CA ALA A 67 17.97 13.69 -0.34
C ALA A 67 17.42 12.29 -0.64
N ASP A 68 16.49 11.79 0.18
CA ASP A 68 15.85 10.49 -0.03
C ASP A 68 14.93 10.45 -1.26
N ASN A 69 14.37 11.60 -1.67
CA ASN A 69 13.45 11.72 -2.81
C ASN A 69 14.13 12.16 -4.12
N LEU A 70 15.40 12.56 -4.08
CA LEU A 70 16.15 12.89 -5.29
C LEU A 70 16.54 11.62 -6.03
N ILE A 71 16.15 11.52 -7.30
CA ILE A 71 16.54 10.40 -8.15
C ILE A 71 17.91 10.70 -8.77
N ASP A 72 18.95 10.01 -8.30
CA ASP A 72 20.28 10.09 -8.90
C ASP A 72 20.34 9.30 -10.23
N ILE A 73 20.27 10.04 -11.33
CA ILE A 73 20.36 9.53 -12.72
C ILE A 73 21.76 9.03 -13.10
N SER A 74 22.81 9.31 -12.30
CA SER A 74 24.18 8.87 -12.57
C SER A 74 24.53 7.49 -11.99
N SER A 75 23.60 6.90 -11.22
CA SER A 75 23.79 5.69 -10.42
C SER A 75 23.67 4.36 -11.19
N THR A 76 23.68 4.37 -12.53
CA THR A 76 23.72 3.14 -13.33
C THR A 76 24.94 2.25 -13.06
N ARG A 77 25.95 2.76 -12.35
CA ARG A 77 27.12 2.01 -11.85
C ARG A 77 26.95 1.41 -10.44
N MET A 78 25.85 1.64 -9.72
CA MET A 78 25.64 1.00 -8.40
C MET A 78 25.35 -0.50 -8.49
N LEU A 79 24.89 -1.00 -9.65
CA LEU A 79 24.81 -2.44 -9.92
C LEU A 79 26.19 -3.10 -10.02
N ASP A 80 27.24 -2.32 -10.28
CA ASP A 80 28.61 -2.78 -10.51
C ASP A 80 29.51 -2.68 -9.25
N ARG A 81 28.93 -2.30 -8.10
CA ARG A 81 29.69 -1.92 -6.89
C ARG A 81 29.42 -2.73 -5.63
N ILE A 82 28.47 -3.67 -5.66
CA ILE A 82 28.53 -4.72 -4.65
C ILE A 82 29.64 -5.66 -5.12
N GLN A 83 30.84 -5.47 -4.59
CA GLN A 83 31.94 -6.40 -4.83
C GLN A 83 31.44 -7.82 -4.56
N ASP A 84 31.77 -8.76 -5.45
CA ASP A 84 31.27 -10.14 -5.38
C ASP A 84 31.50 -10.79 -4.00
N GLU A 85 32.56 -10.39 -3.31
CA GLU A 85 32.88 -10.80 -1.93
C GLU A 85 31.80 -10.37 -0.92
N HIS A 86 31.30 -9.13 -1.01
CA HIS A 86 30.22 -8.64 -0.14
C HIS A 86 28.88 -9.31 -0.45
N ALA A 87 28.63 -9.65 -1.71
CA ALA A 87 27.44 -10.42 -2.09
C ALA A 87 27.50 -11.83 -1.51
N ALA A 88 28.65 -12.50 -1.64
CA ALA A 88 28.88 -13.84 -1.10
C ALA A 88 28.77 -13.89 0.43
N GLN A 89 29.36 -12.91 1.13
CA GLN A 89 29.28 -12.81 2.59
C GLN A 89 27.84 -12.61 3.07
N ARG A 90 27.10 -11.66 2.47
CA ARG A 90 25.68 -11.45 2.82
C ARG A 90 24.81 -12.67 2.50
N ALA A 91 25.06 -13.35 1.38
CA ALA A 91 24.34 -14.58 1.05
C ALA A 91 24.57 -15.67 2.10
N HIS A 92 25.80 -15.78 2.63
CA HIS A 92 26.11 -16.71 3.70
C HIS A 92 25.38 -16.35 5.01
N GLU A 93 25.41 -15.06 5.40
CA GLU A 93 24.71 -14.55 6.59
C GLU A 93 23.19 -14.81 6.50
N TYR A 94 22.57 -14.47 5.38
CA TYR A 94 21.15 -14.75 5.17
C TYR A 94 20.84 -16.24 5.14
N SER A 95 21.70 -17.06 4.52
CA SER A 95 21.53 -18.52 4.57
C SER A 95 21.61 -19.07 6.00
N ALA A 96 22.44 -18.50 6.86
CA ALA A 96 22.54 -18.93 8.26
C ALA A 96 21.26 -18.57 9.03
N LEU A 97 20.79 -17.32 8.90
CA LEU A 97 19.55 -16.86 9.53
C LEU A 97 18.33 -17.67 9.06
N VAL A 98 18.23 -17.98 7.76
CA VAL A 98 17.13 -18.79 7.23
C VAL A 98 17.16 -20.22 7.81
N LYS A 99 18.34 -20.82 7.97
CA LYS A 99 18.48 -22.15 8.60
C LYS A 99 18.08 -22.13 10.07
N GLU A 100 18.43 -21.07 10.79
CA GLU A 100 18.05 -20.87 12.19
C GLU A 100 16.53 -20.71 12.35
N CYS A 101 15.88 -20.01 11.42
CA CYS A 101 14.42 -19.84 11.42
C CYS A 101 13.64 -21.04 10.83
N GLN A 102 14.32 -21.96 10.12
CA GLN A 102 13.70 -23.12 9.46
C GLN A 102 12.81 -23.99 10.37
N PRO A 103 13.16 -24.33 11.63
CA PRO A 103 12.28 -25.10 12.50
C PRO A 103 11.02 -24.34 12.94
N GLN A 104 11.05 -23.01 12.98
CA GLN A 104 9.87 -22.18 13.26
C GLN A 104 9.01 -22.03 12.01
N LEU A 105 9.66 -21.90 10.85
CA LEU A 105 9.00 -21.88 9.55
C LEU A 105 8.31 -23.21 9.27
N ALA A 106 8.92 -24.35 9.59
CA ALA A 106 8.34 -25.69 9.41
C ALA A 106 7.01 -25.86 10.18
N LYS A 107 6.91 -25.28 11.38
CA LYS A 107 5.68 -25.29 12.18
C LYS A 107 4.58 -24.41 11.57
N PHE A 108 4.97 -23.29 10.96
CA PHE A 108 4.07 -22.39 10.24
C PHE A 108 3.64 -22.99 8.89
N THR A 109 4.57 -23.56 8.12
CA THR A 109 4.29 -24.17 6.82
C THR A 109 3.47 -25.44 6.99
N GLN A 110 3.69 -26.27 8.01
CA GLN A 110 2.83 -27.44 8.23
C GLN A 110 1.36 -27.06 8.48
N LYS A 111 1.11 -25.86 9.01
CA LYS A 111 -0.23 -25.32 9.26
C LYS A 111 -0.80 -24.53 8.07
N ASN A 112 0.05 -24.04 7.16
CA ASN A 112 -0.33 -23.06 6.13
C ASN A 112 0.08 -23.42 4.70
N THR A 113 0.79 -24.52 4.48
CA THR A 113 1.01 -25.05 3.13
C THR A 113 -0.11 -26.01 2.83
N ALA A 114 -1.01 -25.59 1.96
CA ALA A 114 -1.48 -26.45 0.90
C ALA A 114 -0.24 -27.13 0.28
N ARG A 115 0.13 -28.29 0.81
CA ARG A 115 1.04 -29.23 0.14
C ARG A 115 0.48 -29.36 -1.27
N ILE A 116 1.27 -29.03 -2.29
CA ILE A 116 0.88 -29.35 -3.67
C ILE A 116 0.60 -30.86 -3.64
N PRO A 117 -0.67 -31.28 -3.80
CA PRO A 117 -1.01 -32.68 -3.64
C PRO A 117 -0.14 -33.47 -4.61
N SER A 118 0.49 -34.54 -4.12
CA SER A 118 1.26 -35.41 -5.00
C SER A 118 0.31 -35.90 -6.10
N VAL A 119 0.80 -35.99 -7.35
CA VAL A 119 0.02 -36.51 -8.48
C VAL A 119 -0.57 -37.89 -8.16
N GLU A 120 0.09 -38.63 -7.28
CA GLU A 120 -0.36 -39.94 -6.76
C GLU A 120 -1.62 -39.82 -5.87
N GLU A 121 -1.71 -38.80 -5.02
CA GLU A 121 -2.89 -38.54 -4.16
C GLU A 121 -4.11 -38.08 -4.97
N ALA A 122 -3.88 -37.55 -6.19
CA ALA A 122 -4.94 -37.20 -7.13
C ALA A 122 -5.50 -38.43 -7.87
N LYS A 123 -4.67 -39.46 -8.15
CA LYS A 123 -5.07 -40.63 -8.95
C LYS A 123 -6.27 -41.38 -8.39
N ASP A 124 -6.36 -41.55 -7.08
CA ASP A 124 -7.48 -42.25 -6.45
C ASP A 124 -8.79 -41.45 -6.52
N LYS A 125 -8.70 -40.14 -6.72
CA LYS A 125 -9.85 -39.23 -6.83
C LYS A 125 -10.29 -39.00 -8.27
N ILE A 126 -9.43 -39.27 -9.26
CA ILE A 126 -9.71 -39.09 -10.69
C ILE A 126 -10.93 -39.91 -11.15
N PRO A 127 -11.05 -41.24 -10.88
CA PRO A 127 -12.21 -42.01 -11.32
C PRO A 127 -13.53 -41.49 -10.72
N ARG A 128 -13.48 -41.03 -9.47
CA ARG A 128 -14.65 -40.46 -8.78
C ARG A 128 -15.05 -39.10 -9.37
N LEU A 129 -14.10 -38.25 -9.72
CA LEU A 129 -14.34 -36.94 -10.34
C LEU A 129 -14.80 -37.05 -11.80
N LEU A 130 -14.28 -38.01 -12.55
CA LEU A 130 -14.75 -38.29 -13.92
C LEU A 130 -16.17 -38.89 -13.92
N ALA A 131 -16.58 -39.53 -12.81
CA ALA A 131 -17.93 -40.06 -12.63
C ALA A 131 -18.96 -39.01 -12.18
N THR A 132 -18.54 -37.83 -11.68
CA THR A 132 -19.46 -36.81 -11.12
C THR A 132 -20.23 -35.99 -12.15
N GLY A 133 -20.19 -36.39 -13.42
CA GLY A 133 -21.03 -35.83 -14.49
C GLY A 133 -20.24 -35.00 -15.49
N THR A 134 -20.81 -34.88 -16.68
CA THR A 134 -20.26 -34.08 -17.78
C THR A 134 -20.72 -32.64 -17.65
N ILE A 135 -19.91 -31.71 -18.20
CA ILE A 135 -20.32 -30.31 -18.37
C ILE A 135 -21.64 -30.30 -19.15
N LYS A 136 -22.63 -29.56 -18.64
CA LYS A 136 -23.94 -29.47 -19.26
C LYS A 136 -23.84 -28.64 -20.54
N ARG A 137 -24.67 -28.97 -21.54
CA ARG A 137 -24.62 -28.27 -22.83
C ARG A 137 -25.04 -26.82 -22.68
N GLU A 138 -25.98 -26.56 -21.78
CA GLU A 138 -26.45 -25.22 -21.43
C GLU A 138 -25.31 -24.34 -20.90
N ASP A 139 -24.38 -24.91 -20.13
CA ASP A 139 -23.22 -24.18 -19.60
C ASP A 139 -22.23 -23.84 -20.73
N ILE A 140 -22.07 -24.74 -21.71
CA ILE A 140 -21.20 -24.53 -22.88
C ILE A 140 -21.77 -23.42 -23.76
N ASP A 141 -23.08 -23.45 -24.02
CA ASP A 141 -23.75 -22.46 -24.85
C ASP A 141 -23.68 -21.07 -24.18
N GLN A 142 -23.93 -20.98 -22.87
CA GLN A 142 -23.77 -19.73 -22.10
C GLN A 142 -22.34 -19.17 -22.15
N ILE A 143 -21.33 -20.02 -21.99
CA ILE A 143 -19.92 -19.59 -22.08
C ILE A 143 -19.59 -19.09 -23.48
N SER A 144 -20.13 -19.74 -24.52
CA SER A 144 -19.96 -19.31 -25.90
C SER A 144 -20.55 -17.92 -26.13
N ASP A 145 -21.76 -17.68 -25.64
CA ASP A 145 -22.46 -16.39 -25.76
C ASP A 145 -21.69 -15.27 -25.05
N ILE A 146 -21.19 -15.54 -23.84
CA ILE A 146 -20.34 -14.59 -23.10
C ILE A 146 -19.06 -14.30 -23.89
N MET A 147 -18.45 -15.32 -24.49
CA MET A 147 -17.21 -15.14 -25.26
C MET A 147 -17.44 -14.33 -26.54
N GLU A 148 -18.60 -14.48 -27.18
CA GLU A 148 -19.00 -13.65 -28.32
C GLU A 148 -19.22 -12.18 -27.93
N GLN A 149 -19.83 -11.93 -26.76
CA GLN A 149 -19.97 -10.58 -26.21
C GLN A 149 -18.62 -9.95 -25.90
N VAL A 150 -17.71 -10.68 -25.26
CA VAL A 150 -16.34 -10.19 -24.97
C VAL A 150 -15.59 -9.88 -26.25
N LYS A 151 -15.69 -10.74 -27.27
CA LYS A 151 -15.07 -10.52 -28.58
C LYS A 151 -15.59 -9.23 -29.23
N THR A 152 -16.89 -8.99 -29.14
CA THR A 152 -17.54 -7.78 -29.66
C THR A 152 -17.05 -6.54 -28.91
N ALA A 153 -17.03 -6.57 -27.58
CA ALA A 153 -16.55 -5.47 -26.75
C ALA A 153 -15.07 -5.12 -27.02
N VAL A 154 -14.21 -6.13 -27.19
CA VAL A 154 -12.79 -5.91 -27.56
C VAL A 154 -12.67 -5.26 -28.95
N HIS A 155 -13.55 -5.59 -29.88
CA HIS A 155 -13.54 -4.97 -31.22
C HIS A 155 -13.97 -3.49 -31.18
N GLU A 156 -14.82 -3.11 -30.23
CA GLU A 156 -15.26 -1.73 -30.03
C GLU A 156 -14.17 -0.85 -29.37
N MET A 157 -13.18 -1.45 -28.71
CA MET A 157 -12.02 -0.76 -28.14
C MET A 157 -11.07 -0.26 -29.24
N ARG A 158 -11.49 0.80 -29.95
CA ARG A 158 -10.67 1.50 -30.93
C ARG A 158 -10.80 3.01 -30.80
N VAL A 159 -9.72 3.71 -31.11
CA VAL A 159 -9.72 5.18 -31.16
C VAL A 159 -10.57 5.62 -32.35
N GLN A 160 -11.64 6.36 -32.09
CA GLN A 160 -12.44 6.99 -33.15
C GLN A 160 -11.75 8.28 -33.60
N GLN A 161 -11.57 8.45 -34.91
CA GLN A 161 -10.97 9.66 -35.46
C GLN A 161 -12.01 10.79 -35.45
N VAL A 162 -11.81 11.79 -34.59
CA VAL A 162 -12.68 12.97 -34.46
C VAL A 162 -12.09 14.23 -35.11
N GLY A 163 -10.91 14.11 -35.74
CA GLY A 163 -10.20 15.20 -36.41
C GLY A 163 -8.74 14.84 -36.68
N ASP A 164 -7.99 15.80 -37.21
CA ASP A 164 -6.56 15.64 -37.48
C ASP A 164 -5.74 15.94 -36.22
N ILE A 165 -4.96 14.95 -35.75
CA ILE A 165 -4.02 15.12 -34.64
C ILE A 165 -2.81 15.96 -35.06
N VAL A 166 -2.44 15.89 -36.33
CA VAL A 166 -1.30 16.60 -36.90
C VAL A 166 -1.81 17.47 -38.04
N VAL A 167 -1.70 18.78 -37.86
CA VAL A 167 -1.93 19.75 -38.92
C VAL A 167 -0.57 20.20 -39.43
N PRO A 168 -0.18 19.87 -40.67
CA PRO A 168 1.11 20.30 -41.21
C PRO A 168 1.10 21.81 -41.43
N MET A 169 2.13 22.48 -40.92
CA MET A 169 2.31 23.91 -41.17
C MET A 169 2.93 24.09 -42.55
N VAL A 170 2.13 24.54 -43.52
CA VAL A 170 2.65 25.06 -44.79
C VAL A 170 2.99 26.53 -44.61
N VAL A 171 4.28 26.82 -44.50
CA VAL A 171 4.80 28.18 -44.59
C VAL A 171 4.90 28.51 -46.06
N SER A 172 3.99 29.36 -46.54
CA SER A 172 4.08 29.94 -47.88
C SER A 172 5.32 30.84 -47.93
N VAL A 173 6.29 30.46 -48.77
CA VAL A 173 7.46 31.28 -49.11
C VAL A 173 7.11 32.19 -50.27
#